data_AF-A0A402AU73-F1
#
_entry.id   AF-A0A402AU73-F1
#
_cell.length_a   1.000
_cell.length_b   1.000
_cell.length_c   1.000
_cell.angle_alpha   90.00
_cell.angle_beta   90.00
_cell.angle_gamma   90.00
#
_symmetry.space_group_name_H-M   'P 1'
#
loop_
_entity.id
_entity.type
_entity.pdbx_description
1 polymer ?
#
loop_
_entity_poly.entity_id
_entity_poly.type
_entity_poly.pdbx_seq_one_letter_code
_entity_poly.pdbx_strand_id
1 'polypeptide(L)'
;MADEKNSNDQSTLSESFNHISTLIQQKHYEEALAACKQALQQDPANAQLYRIKGSLLARRFDNPVGALEAFEQALLLNSDDASTWVAKSQALWQLKLHPEALAASEQAILHDPQNARAYYYKGPAC
;
A
#
# COMPACT_ATOMS: atom_id res chain seq x y z
N MET A 1 3.58 16.45 30.40
CA MET A 1 4.85 15.81 29.98
C MET A 1 4.55 14.90 28.80
N ALA A 2 4.24 15.50 27.66
CA ALA A 2 4.08 14.89 26.34
C ALA A 2 4.38 16.03 25.35
N ASP A 3 4.84 15.74 24.13
CA ASP A 3 5.18 16.70 23.06
C ASP A 3 6.67 17.02 22.80
N GLU A 4 7.62 16.18 23.22
CA GLU A 4 9.00 16.19 22.63
C GLU A 4 9.29 15.01 21.68
N LYS A 5 8.45 13.97 21.66
CA LYS A 5 8.65 12.81 20.77
C LYS A 5 8.27 13.07 19.31
N ASN A 6 7.29 13.95 19.07
CA ASN A 6 6.68 14.14 17.77
C ASN A 6 7.66 14.63 16.68
N SER A 7 8.66 15.45 17.03
CA SER A 7 9.63 15.98 16.06
C SER A 7 10.76 15.00 15.69
N ASN A 8 11.18 14.13 16.62
CA ASN A 8 12.18 13.10 16.36
C ASN A 8 11.57 11.88 15.64
N ASP A 9 10.32 11.53 15.96
CA ASP A 9 9.62 10.41 15.32
C ASP A 9 9.32 10.70 13.84
N GLN A 10 8.92 11.94 13.49
CA GLN A 10 8.71 12.35 12.09
C GLN A 10 10.00 12.28 11.25
N SER A 11 11.15 12.65 11.85
CA SER A 11 12.44 12.67 11.15
C SER A 11 12.96 11.25 10.89
N THR A 12 12.87 10.36 11.89
CA THR A 12 13.27 8.95 11.77
C THR A 12 12.34 8.15 10.85
N LEU A 13 11.05 8.50 10.79
CA LEU A 13 10.12 7.93 9.83
C LEU A 13 10.44 8.36 8.40
N SER A 14 10.73 9.66 8.18
CA SER A 14 11.14 10.16 6.86
C SER A 14 12.42 9.45 6.37
N GLU A 15 13.40 9.25 7.25
CA GLU A 15 14.61 8.48 6.97
C GLU A 15 14.30 7.03 6.60
N SER A 16 13.43 6.37 7.36
CA SER A 16 13.00 4.99 7.08
C SER A 16 12.32 4.86 5.72
N PHE A 17 11.45 5.81 5.37
CA PHE A 17 10.80 5.86 4.05
C PHE A 17 11.81 6.05 2.92
N ASN A 18 12.75 6.99 3.08
CA ASN A 18 13.79 7.24 2.08
C ASN A 18 14.69 6.01 1.90
N HIS A 19 15.02 5.33 2.99
CA HIS A 19 15.78 4.09 2.96
C HIS A 19 15.05 2.97 2.21
N ILE A 20 13.77 2.72 2.55
CA ILE A 20 12.92 1.74 1.86
C ILE A 20 12.82 2.07 0.37
N SER A 21 12.59 3.34 0.02
CA SER A 21 12.51 3.79 -1.37
C SER A 21 13.82 3.52 -2.13
N THR A 22 14.96 3.80 -1.51
CA THR A 22 16.30 3.55 -2.08
C THR A 22 16.53 2.06 -2.34
N LEU A 23 16.18 1.20 -1.38
CA LEU A 23 16.27 -0.26 -1.54
C LEU A 23 15.39 -0.75 -2.70
N ILE A 24 14.18 -0.21 -2.84
CA ILE A 24 13.29 -0.53 -3.96
C ILE A 24 13.91 -0.12 -5.30
N GLN A 25 14.52 1.07 -5.38
CA GLN A 25 15.19 1.57 -6.58
C GLN A 25 16.40 0.70 -6.95
N GLN A 26 17.16 0.25 -5.95
CA GLN A 26 18.30 -0.66 -6.12
C GLN A 26 17.87 -2.12 -6.35
N LYS A 27 16.57 -2.41 -6.36
CA LYS A 27 15.98 -3.74 -6.53
C LYS A 27 16.29 -4.72 -5.39
N HIS A 28 16.68 -4.21 -4.23
CA HIS A 28 16.91 -4.99 -3.01
C HIS A 28 15.57 -5.21 -2.29
N TYR A 29 14.69 -6.01 -2.89
CA TYR A 29 13.29 -6.13 -2.46
C TYR A 29 13.11 -6.84 -1.11
N GLU A 30 13.99 -7.79 -0.78
CA GLU A 30 13.97 -8.51 0.50
C GLU A 30 14.34 -7.58 1.65
N GLU A 31 15.41 -6.80 1.48
CA GLU A 31 15.82 -5.76 2.42
C GLU A 31 14.73 -4.69 2.55
N ALA A 32 14.13 -4.26 1.44
CA ALA A 32 13.03 -3.29 1.47
C ALA A 32 11.83 -3.79 2.28
N LEU A 33 11.48 -5.07 2.14
CA LEU A 33 10.40 -5.69 2.90
C LEU A 33 10.75 -5.83 4.38
N ALA A 34 12.01 -6.16 4.71
CA ALA A 34 12.50 -6.19 6.09
C ALA A 34 12.46 -4.80 6.74
N ALA A 35 12.95 -3.78 6.03
CA ALA A 35 12.90 -2.39 6.46
C ALA A 35 11.45 -1.90 6.65
N CYS A 36 10.53 -2.27 5.75
CA CYS A 36 9.09 -1.99 5.95
C CYS A 36 8.55 -2.61 7.25
N LYS A 37 8.91 -3.87 7.55
CA LYS A 37 8.47 -4.54 8.78
C LYS A 37 9.02 -3.85 10.03
N GLN A 38 10.28 -3.44 10.00
CA GLN A 38 10.90 -2.71 11.12
C GLN A 38 10.26 -1.33 11.30
N ALA A 39 10.02 -0.59 10.21
CA ALA A 39 9.37 0.70 10.27
C ALA A 39 7.93 0.58 10.82
N LEU A 40 7.19 -0.46 10.44
CA LEU A 40 5.86 -0.77 10.99
C LEU A 40 5.87 -1.20 12.46
N GLN A 41 6.99 -1.71 12.99
CA GLN A 41 7.12 -1.98 14.43
C GLN A 41 7.27 -0.69 15.24
N GLN A 42 7.86 0.35 14.64
CA GLN A 42 7.99 1.68 15.26
C GLN A 42 6.72 2.49 15.12
N ASP A 43 6.09 2.46 13.93
CA ASP A 43 4.85 3.16 13.63
C ASP A 43 3.81 2.21 12.99
N PRO A 44 3.04 1.49 13.80
CA PRO A 44 2.00 0.59 13.33
C PRO A 44 0.77 1.34 12.78
N ALA A 45 0.70 2.66 12.90
CA ALA A 45 -0.42 3.47 12.39
C ALA A 45 -0.12 4.07 11.00
N ASN A 46 0.95 3.63 10.34
CA ASN A 46 1.39 4.19 9.08
C ASN A 46 0.75 3.53 7.85
N ALA A 47 -0.32 4.12 7.32
CA ALA A 47 -1.00 3.63 6.12
C ALA A 47 -0.05 3.46 4.90
N GLN A 48 0.89 4.38 4.74
CA GLN A 48 1.82 4.37 3.62
C GLN A 48 2.79 3.18 3.68
N LEU A 49 3.31 2.83 4.86
CA LEU A 49 4.18 1.65 5.01
C LEU A 49 3.44 0.35 4.68
N TYR A 50 2.18 0.22 5.09
CA TYR A 50 1.34 -0.92 4.73
C TYR A 50 1.11 -1.00 3.21
N ARG A 51 0.86 0.13 2.54
CA ARG A 51 0.72 0.19 1.07
C ARG A 51 2.01 -0.22 0.35
N ILE A 52 3.18 0.22 0.83
CA ILE A 52 4.47 -0.18 0.26
C ILE A 52 4.71 -1.67 0.48
N LYS A 53 4.47 -2.20 1.69
CA LYS A 53 4.55 -3.62 2.01
C LYS A 53 3.66 -4.45 1.08
N GLY A 54 2.40 -4.06 0.90
CA GLY A 54 1.47 -4.76 0.00
C GLY A 54 1.95 -4.73 -1.45
N SER A 55 2.46 -3.59 -1.91
CA SER A 55 3.01 -3.44 -3.26
C SER A 55 4.22 -4.34 -3.51
N LEU A 56 5.11 -4.48 -2.51
CA LEU A 56 6.25 -5.40 -2.57
C LEU A 56 5.77 -6.85 -2.65
N LEU A 57 4.84 -7.25 -1.77
CA LEU A 57 4.30 -8.62 -1.73
C LEU A 57 3.65 -9.02 -3.05
N ALA A 58 2.80 -8.17 -3.62
CA ALA A 58 2.10 -8.45 -4.88
C ALA A 58 3.04 -8.49 -6.09
N ARG A 59 4.03 -7.58 -6.16
CA ARG A 59 4.83 -7.38 -7.38
C ARG A 59 6.16 -8.12 -7.41
N ARG A 60 6.69 -8.50 -6.24
CA ARG A 60 8.04 -9.06 -6.11
C ARG A 60 8.07 -10.45 -5.49
N PHE A 61 7.10 -10.78 -4.65
CA PHE A 61 7.06 -12.05 -3.92
C PHE A 61 5.92 -12.97 -4.36
N ASP A 62 5.18 -12.61 -5.41
CA ASP A 62 4.02 -13.36 -5.91
C ASP A 62 3.05 -13.78 -4.79
N ASN A 63 2.88 -12.89 -3.80
CA ASN A 63 2.03 -13.13 -2.64
C ASN A 63 0.87 -12.12 -2.63
N PRO A 64 -0.13 -12.30 -3.53
CA PRO A 64 -1.28 -11.41 -3.59
C PRO A 64 -2.14 -11.48 -2.33
N VAL A 65 -2.19 -12.61 -1.61
CA VAL A 65 -2.96 -12.74 -0.36
C VAL A 65 -2.37 -11.84 0.73
N GLY A 66 -1.07 -11.95 1.01
CA GLY A 66 -0.39 -11.07 1.97
C GLY A 66 -0.39 -9.60 1.53
N ALA A 67 -0.45 -9.34 0.22
CA ALA A 67 -0.63 -8.00 -0.29
C ALA A 67 -2.01 -7.42 0.03
N LEU A 68 -3.09 -8.20 -0.12
CA LEU A 68 -4.44 -7.79 0.26
C LEU A 68 -4.53 -7.44 1.74
N GLU A 69 -4.00 -8.30 2.61
CA GLU A 69 -3.96 -8.03 4.05
C GLU A 69 -3.27 -6.69 4.35
N ALA A 70 -2.14 -6.42 3.69
CA ALA A 70 -1.43 -5.17 3.86
C ALA A 70 -2.22 -3.97 3.32
N PHE A 71 -2.87 -4.09 2.15
CA PHE A 71 -3.72 -3.02 1.61
C PHE A 71 -4.95 -2.77 2.49
N GLU A 72 -5.54 -3.80 3.09
CA GLU A 72 -6.65 -3.64 4.01
C GLU A 72 -6.25 -2.90 5.29
N GLN A 73 -5.07 -3.20 5.84
CA GLN A 73 -4.54 -2.42 6.96
C GLN A 73 -4.26 -0.96 6.55
N ALA A 74 -3.73 -0.72 5.35
CA ALA A 74 -3.54 0.63 4.84
C ALA A 74 -4.87 1.40 4.71
N LEU A 75 -5.92 0.76 4.20
CA LEU A 75 -7.25 1.36 4.03
C LEU A 75 -8.01 1.53 5.35
N LEU A 76 -7.75 0.69 6.35
CA LEU A 76 -8.28 0.88 7.70
C LEU A 76 -7.72 2.16 8.34
N LEU A 77 -6.45 2.46 8.07
CA LEU A 77 -5.76 3.65 8.57
C LEU A 77 -6.05 4.91 7.73
N ASN A 78 -6.21 4.74 6.41
CA ASN A 78 -6.57 5.80 5.49
C ASN A 78 -7.49 5.27 4.38
N SER A 79 -8.81 5.42 4.59
CA SER A 79 -9.83 4.97 3.65
C SER A 79 -9.82 5.72 2.32
N ASP A 80 -9.25 6.93 2.29
CA ASP A 80 -9.37 7.84 1.16
C ASP A 80 -8.22 7.71 0.16
N ASP A 81 -7.27 6.80 0.42
CA ASP A 81 -6.14 6.56 -0.48
C ASP A 81 -6.55 5.76 -1.71
N ALA A 82 -6.96 6.48 -2.76
CA ALA A 82 -7.27 5.92 -4.07
C ALA A 82 -6.15 5.02 -4.62
N SER A 83 -4.87 5.34 -4.35
CA SER A 83 -3.75 4.51 -4.82
C SER A 83 -3.74 3.14 -4.15
N THR A 84 -4.13 3.06 -2.87
CA THR A 84 -4.26 1.78 -2.17
C THR A 84 -5.46 0.99 -2.67
N TRP A 85 -6.60 1.64 -2.95
CA TRP A 85 -7.75 0.98 -3.58
C TRP A 85 -7.43 0.39 -4.97
N VAL A 86 -6.69 1.11 -5.81
CA VAL A 86 -6.19 0.60 -7.10
C VAL A 86 -5.28 -0.62 -6.90
N ALA A 87 -4.36 -0.55 -5.93
CA ALA A 87 -3.45 -1.65 -5.66
C ALA A 87 -4.19 -2.90 -5.12
N LYS A 88 -5.21 -2.71 -4.27
CA LYS A 88 -6.12 -3.76 -3.80
C LYS A 88 -6.87 -4.39 -4.98
N SER A 89 -7.46 -3.58 -5.86
CA SER A 89 -8.15 -4.06 -7.05
C SER A 89 -7.24 -4.89 -7.95
N GLN A 90 -6.02 -4.43 -8.20
CA GLN A 90 -5.02 -5.17 -8.98
C GLN A 90 -4.70 -6.55 -8.35
N ALA A 91 -4.51 -6.62 -7.04
CA ALA A 91 -4.23 -7.88 -6.35
C ALA A 91 -5.43 -8.84 -6.40
N LEU A 92 -6.66 -8.32 -6.29
CA LEU A 92 -7.90 -9.12 -6.45
C LEU A 92 -8.04 -9.67 -7.88
N TRP A 93 -7.68 -8.88 -8.89
CA TRP A 93 -7.62 -9.35 -10.28
C TRP A 93 -6.64 -10.52 -10.46
N GLN A 94 -5.45 -10.45 -9.84
CA GLN A 94 -4.47 -11.54 -9.88
C GLN A 94 -5.01 -12.83 -9.23
N LEU A 95 -5.84 -12.67 -8.18
CA LEU A 95 -6.51 -13.77 -7.49
C LEU A 95 -7.79 -14.27 -8.19
N LYS A 96 -8.18 -13.66 -9.32
CA LYS A 96 -9.44 -13.94 -10.05
C LYS A 96 -10.71 -13.67 -9.22
N LEU A 97 -10.60 -12.83 -8.19
CA LEU A 97 -11.72 -12.34 -7.38
C LEU A 97 -12.31 -11.10 -8.06
N HIS A 98 -12.93 -11.32 -9.22
CA HIS A 98 -13.37 -10.23 -10.10
C HIS A 98 -14.43 -9.32 -9.45
N PRO A 99 -15.49 -9.83 -8.78
CA PRO A 99 -16.48 -8.96 -8.15
C PRO A 99 -15.89 -8.00 -7.11
N GLU A 100 -14.98 -8.48 -6.27
CA GLU A 100 -14.30 -7.70 -5.26
C GLU A 100 -13.31 -6.71 -5.91
N ALA A 101 -12.64 -7.12 -6.99
CA ALA A 101 -11.75 -6.25 -7.73
C ALA A 101 -12.49 -5.05 -8.33
N LEU A 102 -13.69 -5.28 -8.88
CA LEU A 102 -14.57 -4.22 -9.40
C LEU A 102 -14.97 -3.26 -8.30
N ALA A 103 -15.44 -3.77 -7.16
CA ALA A 103 -15.80 -2.94 -6.00
C ALA A 103 -14.63 -2.08 -5.52
N ALA A 104 -13.42 -2.64 -5.44
CA ALA A 104 -12.22 -1.89 -5.06
C ALA A 104 -11.85 -0.82 -6.11
N SER A 105 -12.03 -1.08 -7.40
CA SER A 105 -11.84 -0.07 -8.45
C SER A 105 -12.87 1.05 -8.37
N GLU A 106 -14.10 0.76 -8.00
CA GLU A 106 -15.14 1.78 -7.80
C GLU A 106 -14.83 2.69 -6.62
N GLN A 107 -14.31 2.14 -5.52
CA GLN A 107 -13.80 2.95 -4.40
C GLN A 107 -12.63 3.84 -4.84
N ALA A 108 -11.68 3.30 -5.63
CA ALA A 108 -10.60 4.12 -6.16
C ALA A 108 -11.10 5.30 -7.03
N ILE A 109 -12.10 5.07 -7.88
CA ILE A 109 -12.72 6.12 -8.71
C ILE A 109 -13.47 7.14 -7.85
N LEU A 110 -14.15 6.69 -6.79
CA LEU A 110 -14.87 7.58 -5.88
C LEU A 110 -13.92 8.58 -5.21
N HIS A 111 -12.74 8.13 -4.78
CA HIS A 111 -11.75 8.97 -4.10
C HIS A 111 -10.87 9.77 -5.08
N ASP A 112 -10.55 9.21 -6.25
CA ASP A 112 -9.83 9.89 -7.32
C ASP A 112 -10.50 9.60 -8.68
N PRO A 113 -11.47 10.44 -9.10
CA PRO A 113 -12.18 10.27 -10.37
C PRO A 113 -11.30 10.39 -11.60
N GLN A 114 -10.06 10.88 -11.47
CA GLN A 114 -9.10 11.04 -12.56
C GLN A 114 -8.11 9.88 -12.63
N ASN A 115 -8.22 8.88 -11.74
CA ASN A 115 -7.30 7.76 -11.68
C ASN A 115 -7.48 6.80 -12.86
N ALA A 116 -6.72 6.99 -13.94
CA ALA A 116 -6.81 6.15 -15.14
C ALA A 116 -6.62 4.64 -14.86
N ARG A 117 -5.81 4.28 -13.86
CA ARG A 117 -5.62 2.86 -13.48
C ARG A 117 -6.86 2.26 -12.84
N ALA A 118 -7.63 3.05 -12.08
CA ALA A 118 -8.87 2.59 -11.48
C ALA A 118 -9.90 2.21 -12.56
N TYR A 119 -10.02 3.00 -13.64
CA TYR A 119 -10.88 2.63 -14.78
C TYR A 119 -10.35 1.42 -15.55
N TYR A 120 -9.03 1.28 -15.68
CA TYR A 120 -8.43 0.10 -16.30
C TYR A 120 -8.81 -1.19 -15.56
N TYR A 121 -8.73 -1.20 -14.22
CA TYR A 121 -9.09 -2.36 -13.40
C TYR A 121 -10.60 -2.49 -13.15
N LYS A 122 -11.41 -1.44 -13.36
CA LYS A 122 -12.86 -1.59 -13.43
C LYS A 122 -13.29 -2.43 -14.64
N GLY A 123 -12.49 -2.46 -15.72
CA GLY A 123 -12.86 -3.12 -16.96
C GLY A 123 -14.14 -2.52 -17.59
N PRO A 124 -14.56 -3.01 -18.77
CA PRO A 124 -15.90 -2.73 -19.24
C PRO A 124 -16.89 -3.35 -18.25
N ALA A 125 -17.72 -2.52 -17.63
CA ALA A 125 -18.90 -3.00 -16.92
C ALA A 125 -19.78 -3.72 -17.96
N CYS A 126 -19.69 -5.05 -18.02
CA CYS A 126 -20.51 -5.86 -18.90
C CYS A 126 -21.98 -5.79 -18.48
#